data_AF-A0A8T4RXN1-F1
#
_entry.id   AF-A0A8T4RXN1-F1
#
_cell.length_a   1.000
_cell.length_b   1.000
_cell.length_c   1.000
_cell.angle_alpha   90.00
_cell.angle_beta   90.00
_cell.angle_gamma   90.00
#
_symmetry.space_group_name_H-M   'P 1'
#
loop_
_entity.id
_entity.type
_entity.pdbx_description
1 polymer ?
#
loop_
_entity_poly.entity_id
_entity_poly.type
_entity_poly.pdbx_seq_one_letter_code
_entity_poly.pdbx_strand_id
1 'polypeptide(L)'
;MERFELLRKLEGMHTAETAAEALSLGRQSALNLLSKLKKEGYVKTKGGGKQKRLYRVSAKKQRTRNRGMFDVINKYSPMKLAPWYDHQVHGNYGPEEALIDALETQSFRVILASMKLFNHITDWPKLYRLSREKGCWQKVGALYDVARLYFKVRKMPARYRQHKFLREKFLIKKYPTEEPVFYAIEKMWNVSIPFKEGDIRKAAS
;
A
#
# COMPACT_ATOMS: atom_id res chain seq x y z
N MET A 1 -29.69 -28.23 -7.44
CA MET A 1 -29.38 -27.40 -6.26
C MET A 1 -29.09 -26.00 -6.75
N GLU A 2 -29.85 -25.01 -6.29
CA GLU A 2 -29.59 -23.63 -6.68
C GLU A 2 -28.26 -23.16 -6.09
N ARG A 3 -27.56 -22.30 -6.84
CA ARG A 3 -26.21 -21.85 -6.50
C ARG A 3 -26.13 -21.14 -5.14
N PHE A 4 -27.21 -20.45 -4.77
CA PHE A 4 -27.32 -19.77 -3.49
C PHE A 4 -27.39 -20.75 -2.32
N GLU A 5 -28.16 -21.84 -2.47
CA GLU A 5 -28.26 -22.90 -1.46
C GLU A 5 -26.92 -23.61 -1.23
N LEU A 6 -26.18 -23.87 -2.32
CA LEU A 6 -24.87 -24.48 -2.27
C LEU A 6 -23.86 -23.60 -1.50
N LEU A 7 -23.85 -22.30 -1.78
CA LEU A 7 -22.98 -21.35 -1.10
C LEU A 7 -23.33 -21.20 0.39
N ARG A 8 -24.63 -21.24 0.72
CA ARG A 8 -25.10 -21.16 2.11
C ARG A 8 -24.74 -22.42 2.90
N LYS A 9 -24.85 -23.61 2.31
CA LYS A 9 -24.44 -24.88 2.94
C LYS A 9 -22.94 -24.95 3.20
N LEU A 10 -22.14 -24.40 2.29
CA LEU A 10 -20.69 -24.36 2.40
C LEU A 10 -20.17 -23.09 3.08
N GLU A 11 -21.01 -22.21 3.62
CA GLU A 11 -20.55 -20.94 4.16
C GLU A 11 -19.67 -21.15 5.41
N GLY A 12 -18.43 -20.65 5.37
CA GLY A 12 -17.48 -20.84 6.45
C GLY A 12 -16.14 -21.41 6.00
N MET A 13 -15.45 -22.09 6.92
CA MET A 13 -14.12 -22.67 6.72
C MET A 13 -14.24 -24.19 6.54
N HIS A 14 -13.76 -24.70 5.42
CA HIS A 14 -13.81 -26.11 5.08
C HIS A 14 -12.44 -26.63 4.63
N THR A 15 -12.19 -27.91 4.90
CA THR A 15 -11.23 -28.73 4.16
C THR A 15 -11.92 -29.38 2.95
N ALA A 16 -11.15 -30.02 2.06
CA ALA A 16 -11.72 -30.76 0.94
C ALA A 16 -12.64 -31.90 1.42
N GLU A 17 -12.26 -32.54 2.52
CA GLU A 17 -13.00 -33.63 3.16
C GLU A 17 -14.33 -33.14 3.74
N THR A 18 -14.29 -32.08 4.56
CA THR A 18 -15.53 -31.52 5.15
C THR A 18 -16.48 -30.95 4.11
N ALA A 19 -15.97 -30.44 2.98
CA ALA A 19 -16.80 -29.95 1.88
C ALA A 19 -17.43 -31.10 1.09
N ALA A 20 -16.73 -32.22 0.97
CA ALA A 20 -17.24 -33.44 0.36
C ALA A 20 -18.37 -34.04 1.19
N GLU A 21 -18.19 -34.14 2.51
CA GLU A 21 -19.22 -34.58 3.46
C GLU A 21 -20.45 -33.67 3.44
N ALA A 22 -20.25 -32.35 3.54
CA ALA A 22 -21.37 -31.39 3.57
C ALA A 22 -22.26 -31.40 2.32
N LEU A 23 -21.71 -31.85 1.17
CA LEU A 23 -22.42 -31.91 -0.10
C LEU A 23 -22.75 -33.33 -0.54
N SER A 24 -22.39 -34.35 0.25
CA SER A 24 -22.48 -35.76 -0.13
C SER A 24 -21.83 -36.06 -1.49
N LEU A 25 -20.66 -35.47 -1.73
CA LEU A 25 -19.89 -35.63 -2.98
C LEU A 25 -18.62 -36.43 -2.73
N GLY A 26 -18.10 -37.05 -3.79
CA GLY A 26 -16.74 -37.57 -3.76
C GLY A 26 -15.70 -36.44 -3.60
N ARG A 27 -14.57 -36.75 -2.96
CA ARG A 27 -13.48 -35.79 -2.68
C ARG A 27 -13.02 -35.01 -3.92
N GLN A 28 -12.87 -35.69 -5.05
CA GLN A 28 -12.45 -35.08 -6.31
C GLN A 28 -13.50 -34.10 -6.85
N SER A 29 -14.78 -34.46 -6.76
CA SER A 29 -15.89 -33.59 -7.16
C SER A 29 -15.98 -32.34 -6.28
N ALA A 30 -15.79 -32.49 -4.97
CA ALA A 30 -15.73 -31.36 -4.04
C ALA A 30 -14.54 -30.42 -4.36
N LEU A 31 -13.37 -30.97 -4.68
CA LEU A 31 -12.20 -30.17 -5.09
C LEU A 31 -12.45 -29.41 -6.39
N ASN A 32 -13.07 -30.05 -7.39
CA ASN A 32 -13.42 -29.41 -8.66
C ASN A 32 -14.42 -28.26 -8.44
N LEU A 33 -15.42 -28.48 -7.59
CA LEU A 33 -16.40 -27.46 -7.21
C LEU A 33 -15.73 -26.28 -6.50
N LEU A 34 -14.90 -26.54 -5.48
CA LEU A 34 -14.17 -25.49 -4.76
C LEU A 34 -13.23 -24.71 -5.68
N SER A 35 -12.60 -25.38 -6.65
CA SER A 35 -11.78 -24.75 -7.69
C SER A 35 -12.61 -23.82 -8.59
N LYS A 36 -13.81 -24.24 -9.00
CA LYS A 36 -14.75 -23.41 -9.77
C LYS A 36 -15.21 -22.19 -8.97
N LEU A 37 -15.66 -22.40 -7.73
CA LEU A 37 -16.09 -21.32 -6.84
C LEU A 37 -14.96 -20.32 -6.52
N LYS A 38 -13.72 -20.80 -6.45
CA LYS A 38 -12.52 -19.94 -6.31
C LYS A 38 -12.32 -19.04 -7.53
N LYS A 39 -12.40 -19.59 -8.75
CA LYS A 39 -12.30 -18.80 -9.99
C LYS A 39 -13.38 -17.71 -10.07
N GLU A 40 -14.56 -18.01 -9.53
CA GLU A 40 -15.71 -17.10 -9.52
C GLU A 40 -15.69 -16.09 -8.35
N GLY A 41 -14.70 -16.19 -7.45
CA GLY A 41 -14.48 -15.26 -6.35
C GLY A 41 -15.22 -15.59 -5.05
N TYR A 42 -15.86 -16.74 -4.92
CA TYR A 42 -16.58 -17.11 -3.68
C TYR A 42 -15.69 -17.77 -2.63
N VAL A 43 -14.50 -18.24 -3.01
CA VAL A 43 -13.62 -19.03 -2.15
C VAL A 43 -12.21 -18.43 -2.07
N LYS A 44 -11.72 -18.24 -0.85
CA LYS A 44 -10.31 -17.95 -0.55
C LYS A 44 -9.64 -19.18 0.05
N THR A 45 -8.43 -19.49 -0.41
CA THR A 45 -7.65 -20.61 0.11
C THR A 45 -6.55 -20.13 1.05
N LYS A 46 -6.36 -20.80 2.19
CA LYS A 46 -5.22 -20.64 3.10
C LYS A 46 -4.53 -22.00 3.29
N GLY A 47 -3.22 -21.97 3.54
CA GLY A 47 -2.40 -23.18 3.71
C GLY A 47 -2.11 -23.93 2.41
N GLY A 48 -1.35 -25.03 2.53
CA GLY A 48 -0.93 -25.89 1.43
C GLY A 48 0.44 -26.53 1.67
N GLY A 49 0.87 -27.41 0.77
CA GLY A 49 2.12 -28.15 0.91
C GLY A 49 2.00 -29.23 2.00
N LYS A 50 2.77 -29.09 3.07
CA LYS A 50 2.73 -30.03 4.23
C LYS A 50 1.47 -29.88 5.09
N GLN A 51 0.73 -28.77 4.99
CA GLN A 51 -0.49 -28.52 5.76
C GLN A 51 -1.75 -28.73 4.92
N LYS A 52 -2.82 -29.21 5.55
CA LYS A 52 -4.15 -29.32 4.91
C LYS A 52 -4.59 -27.95 4.40
N ARG A 53 -5.10 -27.92 3.17
CA ARG A 53 -5.60 -26.70 2.54
C ARG A 53 -6.97 -26.35 3.11
N LEU A 54 -7.12 -25.12 3.57
CA LEU A 54 -8.37 -24.57 4.11
C LEU A 54 -9.02 -23.67 3.06
N TYR A 55 -10.32 -23.83 2.89
CA TYR A 55 -11.16 -23.11 1.94
C TYR A 55 -12.17 -22.29 2.73
N ARG A 56 -12.06 -20.96 2.65
CA ARG A 56 -13.05 -20.04 3.20
C ARG A 56 -14.03 -19.67 2.10
N VAL A 57 -15.23 -20.20 2.18
CA VAL A 57 -16.34 -19.94 1.25
C VAL A 57 -17.19 -18.81 1.82
N SER A 58 -17.73 -17.95 0.97
CA SER A 58 -18.69 -16.91 1.35
C SER A 58 -19.82 -16.84 0.35
N ALA A 59 -21.03 -16.52 0.83
CA ALA A 59 -22.19 -16.30 -0.04
C ALA A 59 -22.00 -15.09 -0.98
N LYS A 60 -21.19 -14.11 -0.60
CA LYS A 60 -20.89 -12.93 -1.43
C LYS A 60 -19.59 -13.14 -2.21
N LYS A 61 -19.61 -12.76 -3.50
CA LYS A 61 -18.38 -12.71 -4.32
C LYS A 61 -17.37 -11.82 -3.63
N GLN A 62 -16.24 -12.40 -3.26
CA GLN A 62 -15.09 -11.68 -2.76
C GLN A 62 -14.38 -11.10 -3.98
N ARG A 63 -14.49 -9.78 -4.16
CA ARG A 63 -13.73 -9.10 -5.21
C ARG A 63 -12.24 -9.32 -4.97
N THR A 64 -11.50 -9.68 -6.02
CA THR A 64 -10.04 -9.61 -6.01
C THR A 64 -9.68 -8.14 -5.87
N ARG A 65 -9.42 -7.72 -4.64
CA ARG A 65 -9.00 -6.36 -4.32
C ARG A 65 -7.58 -6.19 -4.84
N ASN A 66 -7.41 -5.34 -5.85
CA ASN A 66 -6.08 -4.87 -6.23
C ASN A 66 -5.51 -4.04 -5.09
N ARG A 67 -4.20 -4.10 -4.89
CA ARG A 67 -3.54 -3.37 -3.80
C ARG A 67 -3.69 -1.87 -4.03
N GLY A 68 -4.16 -1.17 -2.99
CA GLY A 68 -4.21 0.28 -2.96
C GLY A 68 -3.02 0.93 -2.28
N MET A 69 -3.03 2.27 -2.25
CA MET A 69 -2.08 3.12 -1.51
C MET A 69 -1.92 2.65 -0.06
N PHE A 70 -3.04 2.54 0.67
CA PHE A 70 -3.03 2.15 2.07
C PHE A 70 -2.53 0.72 2.29
N ASP A 71 -2.79 -0.20 1.36
CA ASP A 71 -2.29 -1.58 1.47
C ASP A 71 -0.76 -1.60 1.32
N VAL A 72 -0.21 -0.78 0.42
CA VAL A 72 1.25 -0.66 0.21
C VAL A 72 1.91 0.02 1.41
N ILE A 73 1.35 1.12 1.91
CA ILE A 73 1.89 1.82 3.10
C ILE A 73 1.83 0.88 4.32
N ASN A 74 0.70 0.25 4.58
CA ASN A 74 0.54 -0.66 5.72
C ASN A 74 1.41 -1.91 5.62
N LYS A 75 1.84 -2.31 4.43
CA LYS A 75 2.78 -3.42 4.25
C LYS A 75 4.18 -3.07 4.74
N TYR A 76 4.67 -1.87 4.45
CA TYR A 76 6.07 -1.49 4.66
C TYR A 76 6.32 -0.53 5.82
N SER A 77 5.32 0.25 6.21
CA SER A 77 5.42 1.20 7.31
C SER A 77 5.07 0.54 8.65
N PRO A 78 5.80 0.82 9.75
CA PRO A 78 5.39 0.40 11.09
C PRO A 78 4.11 1.13 11.51
N MET A 79 3.96 2.39 11.09
CA MET A 79 2.75 3.18 11.35
C MET A 79 1.60 2.69 10.46
N LYS A 80 0.64 1.97 11.06
CA LYS A 80 -0.54 1.50 10.34
C LYS A 80 -1.59 2.60 10.22
N LEU A 81 -2.12 2.73 9.01
CA LEU A 81 -3.21 3.61 8.65
C LEU A 81 -4.51 2.78 8.61
N ALA A 82 -5.57 3.30 9.23
CA ALA A 82 -6.91 2.77 9.07
C ALA A 82 -7.59 3.56 7.93
N PRO A 83 -7.75 2.97 6.74
CA PRO A 83 -8.35 3.69 5.62
C PRO A 83 -9.85 3.89 5.86
N TRP A 84 -10.33 5.11 5.69
CA TRP A 84 -11.75 5.47 5.64
C TRP A 84 -12.45 5.07 4.33
N TYR A 85 -11.71 4.84 3.24
CA TYR A 85 -12.25 4.41 1.95
C TYR A 85 -11.36 3.35 1.29
N ASP A 86 -11.95 2.53 0.42
CA ASP A 86 -11.23 1.50 -0.32
C ASP A 86 -10.59 2.07 -1.60
N HIS A 87 -9.30 2.43 -1.53
CA HIS A 87 -8.52 2.84 -2.70
C HIS A 87 -8.13 1.61 -3.51
N GLN A 88 -8.80 1.35 -4.64
CA GLN A 88 -8.42 0.26 -5.56
C GLN A 88 -7.81 0.85 -6.82
N VAL A 89 -6.62 0.35 -7.19
CA VAL A 89 -5.94 0.76 -8.42
C VAL A 89 -5.85 -0.42 -9.37
N HIS A 90 -6.12 -0.20 -10.65
CA HIS A 90 -5.95 -1.21 -11.67
C HIS A 90 -4.51 -1.17 -12.21
N GLY A 91 -3.86 -2.33 -12.30
CA GLY A 91 -2.51 -2.46 -12.86
C GLY A 91 -1.40 -2.64 -11.82
N ASN A 92 -0.15 -2.47 -12.26
CA ASN A 92 1.03 -2.62 -11.42
C ASN A 92 1.16 -1.44 -10.47
N TYR A 93 0.71 -1.63 -9.23
CA TYR A 93 0.74 -0.61 -8.18
C TYR A 93 1.82 -0.93 -7.13
N GLY A 94 2.82 -0.07 -7.03
CA GLY A 94 4.02 -0.27 -6.21
C GLY A 94 4.25 0.83 -5.17
N PRO A 95 5.42 0.78 -4.49
CA PRO A 95 5.86 1.84 -3.57
C PRO A 95 5.95 3.22 -4.24
N GLU A 96 6.33 3.25 -5.52
CA GLU A 96 6.48 4.49 -6.28
C GLU A 96 5.14 5.20 -6.46
N GLU A 97 4.09 4.52 -6.92
CA GLU A 97 2.74 5.09 -7.04
C GLU A 97 2.16 5.47 -5.67
N ALA A 98 2.29 4.58 -4.69
CA ALA A 98 1.75 4.81 -3.35
C ALA A 98 2.33 6.05 -2.67
N LEU A 99 3.60 6.37 -2.93
CA LEU A 99 4.24 7.56 -2.40
C LEU A 99 3.67 8.85 -3.02
N ILE A 100 3.40 8.83 -4.32
CA ILE A 100 2.82 9.99 -5.03
C ILE A 100 1.38 10.22 -4.57
N ASP A 101 0.56 9.18 -4.55
CA ASP A 101 -0.83 9.26 -4.09
C ASP A 101 -0.89 9.73 -2.62
N ALA A 102 0.06 9.30 -1.78
CA ALA A 102 0.15 9.76 -0.39
C ALA A 102 0.37 11.27 -0.29
N LEU A 103 1.22 11.85 -1.15
CA LEU A 103 1.45 13.30 -1.20
C LEU A 103 0.20 14.07 -1.68
N GLU A 104 -0.57 13.50 -2.61
CA GLU A 104 -1.81 14.10 -3.10
C GLU A 104 -2.88 14.20 -2.01
N THR A 105 -2.91 13.27 -1.05
CA THR A 105 -3.87 13.34 0.07
C THR A 105 -3.71 14.58 0.94
N GLN A 106 -2.52 15.21 0.93
CA GLN A 106 -2.15 16.33 1.82
C GLN A 106 -2.38 16.03 3.31
N SER A 107 -2.46 14.75 3.69
CA SER A 107 -2.67 14.31 5.06
C SER A 107 -1.35 14.05 5.75
N PHE A 108 -1.07 14.80 6.83
CA PHE A 108 0.15 14.69 7.61
C PHE A 108 0.49 13.24 7.96
N ARG A 109 -0.49 12.50 8.52
CA ARG A 109 -0.29 11.11 8.96
C ARG A 109 0.00 10.16 7.81
N VAL A 110 -0.64 10.38 6.66
CA VAL A 110 -0.43 9.53 5.46
C VAL A 110 0.96 9.76 4.89
N ILE A 111 1.38 11.02 4.78
CA ILE A 111 2.72 11.38 4.27
C ILE A 111 3.81 10.90 5.24
N LEU A 112 3.61 11.06 6.56
CA LEU A 112 4.55 10.57 7.56
C LEU A 112 4.73 9.04 7.48
N ALA A 113 3.61 8.31 7.36
CA ALA A 113 3.65 6.86 7.22
C ALA A 113 4.30 6.41 5.89
N SER A 114 4.16 7.18 4.81
CA SER A 114 4.71 6.84 3.50
C SER A 114 6.22 7.05 3.38
N MET A 115 6.87 7.80 4.28
CA MET A 115 8.33 8.02 4.26
C MET A 115 9.15 6.72 4.27
N LYS A 116 8.66 5.67 4.95
CA LYS A 116 9.33 4.35 4.95
C LYS A 116 9.34 3.67 3.58
N LEU A 117 8.48 4.07 2.65
CA LEU A 117 8.45 3.53 1.29
C LEU A 117 9.76 3.81 0.53
N PHE A 118 10.52 4.85 0.88
CA PHE A 118 11.84 5.12 0.27
C PHE A 118 12.86 3.99 0.43
N ASN A 119 12.71 3.12 1.44
CA ASN A 119 13.55 1.91 1.55
C ASN A 119 13.20 0.84 0.51
N HIS A 120 12.01 0.92 -0.07
CA HIS A 120 11.43 -0.06 -0.99
C HIS A 120 11.31 0.44 -2.43
N ILE A 121 11.67 1.69 -2.70
CA ILE A 121 11.70 2.23 -4.06
C ILE A 121 12.84 1.56 -4.84
N THR A 122 12.46 0.91 -5.92
CA THR A 122 13.37 0.19 -6.82
C THR A 122 13.58 0.97 -8.11
N ASP A 123 12.53 1.62 -8.61
CA ASP A 123 12.51 2.29 -9.90
C ASP A 123 12.44 3.82 -9.69
N TRP A 124 13.61 4.41 -9.41
CA TRP A 124 13.76 5.86 -9.34
C TRP A 124 13.36 6.59 -10.63
N PRO A 125 13.69 6.11 -11.85
CA PRO A 125 13.17 6.71 -13.08
C PRO A 125 11.65 6.83 -13.11
N LYS A 126 10.94 5.76 -12.74
CA LYS A 126 9.48 5.73 -12.69
C LYS A 126 8.93 6.70 -11.66
N LEU A 127 9.45 6.69 -10.42
CA LEU A 127 9.04 7.63 -9.38
C LEU A 127 9.23 9.07 -9.84
N TYR A 128 10.39 9.37 -10.43
CA TYR A 128 10.69 10.71 -10.92
C TYR A 128 9.71 11.13 -12.02
N ARG A 129 9.46 10.27 -13.03
CA ARG A 129 8.47 10.52 -14.08
C ARG A 129 7.07 10.82 -13.50
N LEU A 130 6.57 9.95 -12.63
CA LEU A 130 5.26 10.13 -11.97
C LEU A 130 5.19 11.43 -11.19
N SER A 131 6.25 11.75 -10.43
CA SER A 131 6.30 12.97 -9.64
C SER A 131 6.36 14.25 -10.49
N ARG A 132 6.91 14.18 -11.70
CA ARG A 132 6.94 15.30 -12.66
C ARG A 132 5.59 15.49 -13.32
N GLU A 133 4.94 14.40 -13.73
CA GLU A 133 3.58 14.42 -14.27
C GLU A 133 2.58 15.06 -13.29
N LYS A 134 2.74 14.77 -11.99
CA LYS A 134 1.91 15.35 -10.92
C LYS A 134 2.43 16.67 -10.35
N GLY A 135 3.54 17.21 -10.86
CA GLY A 135 4.13 18.46 -10.39
C GLY A 135 4.67 18.43 -8.94
N CYS A 136 4.81 17.26 -8.32
CA CYS A 136 5.20 17.10 -6.91
C CYS A 136 6.64 16.61 -6.69
N TRP A 137 7.48 16.58 -7.73
CA TRP A 137 8.85 16.06 -7.66
C TRP A 137 9.74 16.72 -6.59
N GLN A 138 9.61 18.03 -6.34
CA GLN A 138 10.36 18.69 -5.25
C GLN A 138 9.91 18.21 -3.87
N LYS A 139 8.61 17.94 -3.70
CA LYS A 139 8.04 17.40 -2.45
C LYS A 139 8.58 16.00 -2.20
N VAL A 140 8.66 15.17 -3.25
CA VAL A 140 9.28 13.84 -3.17
C VAL A 140 10.75 13.94 -2.77
N GLY A 141 11.51 14.85 -3.39
CA GLY A 141 12.93 15.07 -3.08
C GLY A 141 13.16 15.56 -1.65
N ALA A 142 12.41 16.55 -1.21
CA ALA A 142 12.44 17.05 0.18
C ALA A 142 12.08 15.93 1.18
N LEU A 143 11.00 15.20 0.92
CA LEU A 143 10.57 14.11 1.79
C LEU A 143 11.60 12.97 1.84
N TYR A 144 12.28 12.68 0.73
CA TYR A 144 13.38 11.72 0.69
C TYR A 144 14.54 12.14 1.58
N ASP A 145 14.95 13.41 1.50
CA ASP A 145 16.06 13.92 2.31
C ASP A 145 15.71 13.94 3.80
N VAL A 146 14.47 14.29 4.16
CA VAL A 146 13.98 14.16 5.54
C VAL A 146 13.95 12.70 5.97
N ALA A 147 13.42 11.79 5.14
CA ALA A 147 13.36 10.36 5.43
C ALA A 147 14.75 9.78 5.69
N ARG A 148 15.75 10.24 4.94
CA ARG A 148 17.14 9.78 5.06
C ARG A 148 17.79 10.15 6.39
N LEU A 149 17.33 11.21 7.06
CA LEU A 149 17.85 11.58 8.39
C LEU A 149 17.44 10.59 9.49
N TYR A 150 16.26 9.97 9.36
CA TYR A 150 15.67 9.15 10.43
C TYR A 150 15.49 7.68 10.09
N PHE A 151 15.52 7.33 8.81
CA PHE A 151 15.28 5.96 8.35
C PHE A 151 16.38 5.49 7.40
N LYS A 152 16.60 4.17 7.39
CA LYS A 152 17.36 3.54 6.31
C LYS A 152 16.54 3.62 5.02
N VAL A 153 17.06 4.37 4.05
CA VAL A 153 16.45 4.54 2.72
C VAL A 153 17.41 4.10 1.63
N ARG A 154 16.88 3.69 0.47
CA ARG A 154 17.73 3.40 -0.69
C ARG A 154 18.29 4.70 -1.25
N LYS A 155 19.55 4.68 -1.71
CA LYS A 155 20.21 5.87 -2.24
C LYS A 155 19.52 6.31 -3.55
N MET A 156 18.99 7.53 -3.55
CA MET A 156 18.51 8.20 -4.76
C MET A 156 19.70 8.57 -5.66
N PRO A 157 19.66 8.25 -6.97
CA PRO A 157 20.69 8.69 -7.93
C PRO A 157 20.81 10.22 -7.99
N ALA A 158 22.04 10.73 -8.09
CA ALA A 158 22.33 12.17 -8.02
C ALA A 158 21.63 12.99 -9.11
N ARG A 159 21.41 12.41 -10.30
CA ARG A 159 20.71 13.05 -11.42
C ARG A 159 19.28 13.51 -11.11
N TYR A 160 18.62 12.91 -10.12
CA TYR A 160 17.27 13.28 -9.69
C TYR A 160 17.26 14.34 -8.58
N ARG A 161 18.45 14.73 -8.09
CA ARG A 161 18.65 15.72 -7.02
C ARG A 161 18.95 17.12 -7.55
N GLN A 162 19.24 17.26 -8.84
CA GLN A 162 19.79 18.49 -9.44
C GLN A 162 18.76 19.21 -10.30
N HIS A 163 17.95 20.12 -9.77
CA HIS A 163 16.96 20.81 -10.60
C HIS A 163 16.70 22.27 -10.19
N LYS A 164 16.29 23.05 -11.20
CA LYS A 164 15.86 24.44 -11.09
C LYS A 164 14.59 24.53 -10.22
N PHE A 165 14.58 25.50 -9.31
CA PHE A 165 13.48 25.79 -8.40
C PHE A 165 12.18 26.07 -9.16
N LEU A 166 11.12 25.30 -8.91
CA LEU A 166 9.75 25.73 -9.23
C LEU A 166 9.16 26.52 -8.06
N ARG A 167 8.07 27.24 -8.34
CA ARG A 167 7.40 28.17 -7.40
C ARG A 167 6.64 27.48 -6.25
N GLU A 168 6.50 26.16 -6.24
CA GLU A 168 5.72 25.48 -5.20
C GLU A 168 6.47 25.39 -3.87
N LYS A 169 5.95 26.10 -2.86
CA LYS A 169 6.63 26.32 -1.58
C LYS A 169 6.27 25.33 -0.47
N PHE A 170 5.27 24.45 -0.61
CA PHE A 170 4.74 23.72 0.56
C PHE A 170 4.48 22.23 0.29
N LEU A 171 4.97 21.34 1.16
CA LEU A 171 4.60 19.92 1.21
C LEU A 171 3.13 19.75 1.59
N ILE A 172 2.69 20.47 2.63
CA ILE A 172 1.28 20.60 3.04
C ILE A 172 0.98 22.08 3.22
N LYS A 173 0.04 22.64 2.44
CA LYS A 173 -0.26 24.09 2.43
C LYS A 173 -0.69 24.66 3.79
N LYS A 174 -1.25 23.82 4.68
CA LYS A 174 -1.90 24.26 5.93
C LYS A 174 -1.01 24.23 7.17
N TYR A 175 0.23 23.74 7.08
CA TYR A 175 1.08 23.51 8.26
C TYR A 175 2.56 23.87 8.02
N PRO A 176 2.90 25.14 7.77
CA PRO A 176 4.32 25.54 7.79
C PRO A 176 4.88 25.30 9.20
N THR A 177 5.95 24.52 9.30
CA THR A 177 6.68 24.33 10.57
C THR A 177 8.12 24.74 10.33
N GLU A 178 8.65 25.61 11.18
CA GLU A 178 10.05 26.06 11.11
C GLU A 178 10.89 25.25 12.09
N GLU A 179 11.33 24.07 11.67
CA GLU A 179 12.30 23.28 12.44
C GLU A 179 13.71 23.55 11.89
N PRO A 180 14.67 24.01 12.72
CA PRO A 180 16.03 24.33 12.27
C PRO A 180 16.72 23.15 11.55
N VAL A 181 16.42 21.93 11.97
CA VAL A 181 16.97 20.68 11.40
C VAL A 181 16.61 20.53 9.91
N PHE A 182 15.47 21.09 9.49
CA PHE A 182 14.98 20.96 8.11
C PHE A 182 15.32 22.14 7.22
N TYR A 183 15.79 23.26 7.78
CA TYR A 183 16.07 24.49 7.04
C TYR A 183 16.94 24.29 5.78
N ALA A 184 18.01 23.48 5.91
CA ALA A 184 18.89 23.17 4.77
C ALA A 184 18.16 22.41 3.65
N ILE A 185 17.26 21.50 4.00
CA ILE A 185 16.45 20.72 3.06
C ILE A 185 15.39 21.63 2.42
N GLU A 186 14.70 22.45 3.23
CA GLU A 186 13.70 23.39 2.75
C GLU A 186 14.28 24.35 1.72
N LYS A 187 15.46 24.92 2.00
CA LYS A 187 16.20 25.80 1.09
C LYS A 187 16.63 25.08 -0.18
N MET A 188 17.12 23.84 -0.06
CA MET A 188 17.61 23.05 -1.20
C MET A 188 16.48 22.73 -2.20
N TRP A 189 15.30 22.39 -1.70
CA TRP A 189 14.17 21.98 -2.54
C TRP A 189 13.18 23.10 -2.82
N ASN A 190 13.29 24.24 -2.12
CA ASN A 190 12.32 25.33 -2.08
C ASN A 190 10.93 24.86 -1.63
N VAL A 191 10.88 24.02 -0.59
CA VAL A 191 9.66 23.39 -0.07
C VAL A 191 9.68 23.41 1.45
N SER A 192 8.64 23.96 2.07
CA SER A 192 8.43 23.94 3.52
C SER A 192 7.97 22.55 3.98
N ILE A 193 8.60 22.07 5.05
CA ILE A 193 8.44 20.76 5.62
C ILE A 193 7.53 20.87 6.86
N PRO A 194 6.33 20.26 6.85
CA PRO A 194 5.33 20.45 7.89
C PRO A 194 5.53 19.52 9.10
N PHE A 195 6.72 18.96 9.30
CA PHE A 195 6.98 17.96 10.33
C PHE A 195 7.74 18.56 11.50
N LYS A 196 7.40 18.13 12.72
CA LYS A 196 8.27 18.29 13.89
C LYS A 196 9.21 17.10 13.98
N GLU A 197 10.43 17.32 14.46
CA GLU A 197 11.41 16.24 14.63
C GLU A 197 10.88 15.11 15.53
N GLY A 198 10.20 15.46 16.62
CA GLY A 198 9.63 14.49 17.56
C GLY A 198 8.61 13.54 16.92
N ASP A 199 7.82 14.02 15.97
CA ASP A 199 6.81 13.19 15.29
C ASP A 199 7.46 12.17 14.36
N ILE A 200 8.56 12.56 13.68
CA ILE A 200 9.30 11.66 12.79
C ILE A 200 10.05 10.61 13.60
N ARG A 201 10.67 10.99 14.72
CA ARG A 201 11.36 10.04 15.62
C ARG A 201 10.40 8.98 16.16
N LYS A 202 9.20 9.37 16.59
CA LYS A 202 8.15 8.43 17.02
C LYS A 202 7.69 7.49 15.91
N ALA A 203 7.73 7.93 14.65
CA ALA A 203 7.44 7.08 13.50
C ALA A 203 8.62 6.15 13.11
N ALA A 204 9.82 6.43 13.62
CA ALA A 204 11.04 5.70 13.35
C ALA A 204 11.33 4.57 14.34
N SER A 205 10.94 4.76 15.60
CA SER A 205 10.95 3.76 16.67
C SER A 205 9.92 2.67 16.41
#